data_AF-D0LN51-F1
#
_entry.id   AF-D0LN51-F1
#
_cell.length_a   1.000
_cell.length_b   1.000
_cell.length_c   1.000
_cell.angle_alpha   90.00
_cell.angle_beta   90.00
_cell.angle_gamma   90.00
#
_symmetry.space_group_name_H-M   'P 1'
#
loop_
_entity.id
_entity.type
_entity.pdbx_description
1 polymer ?
#
loop_
_entity_poly.entity_id
_entity_poly.type
_entity_poly.pdbx_seq_one_letter_code
_entity_poly.pdbx_strand_id
1 'polypeptide(L)'
;MEGILEPYAEPPDPKKPVVCFDETPMQFIGEKRPPLPVRSGQPALCDYEYKRDGTANLFLYVDRHRCWHHVEVTEYRANEDFARRMRALVDTHYPDAARIRVVLDNLTTYSAAALYATFPAPEARRRLRRLHFHFTPKRASWLNMVEIEITVRLRQCVDRRIPDRGAPSSKN
;
A
#
# COMPACT_ATOMS: atom_id res chain seq x y z
N MET A 1 -0.55 22.77 2.89
CA MET A 1 0.49 22.13 2.07
C MET A 1 1.75 21.93 2.89
N GLU A 2 2.20 22.97 3.62
CA GLU A 2 3.34 22.90 4.56
C GLU A 2 3.34 21.73 5.52
N GLY A 3 2.18 21.36 6.08
CA GLY A 3 2.08 20.21 6.98
C GLY A 3 2.55 18.87 6.40
N ILE A 4 2.79 18.76 5.08
CA ILE A 4 3.43 17.60 4.44
C ILE A 4 4.84 17.94 3.94
N LEU A 5 5.00 19.13 3.33
CA LEU A 5 6.28 19.56 2.76
C LEU A 5 7.37 19.71 3.83
N GLU A 6 7.03 20.24 5.01
CA GLU A 6 7.96 20.40 6.12
C GLU A 6 8.55 19.04 6.57
N PRO A 7 7.75 18.02 6.95
CA PRO A 7 8.28 16.68 7.25
C PRO A 7 9.13 16.05 6.14
N TYR A 8 8.82 16.33 4.87
CA TYR A 8 9.59 15.81 3.74
C TYR A 8 10.94 16.51 3.53
N ALA A 9 11.07 17.76 3.96
CA ALA A 9 12.28 18.56 3.87
C ALA A 9 13.21 18.38 5.08
N GLU A 10 12.68 17.89 6.20
CA GLU A 10 13.47 17.58 7.40
C GLU A 10 14.55 16.52 7.13
N PRO A 11 15.68 16.55 7.87
CA PRO A 11 16.66 15.48 7.83
C PRO A 11 16.06 14.16 8.38
N PRO A 12 16.59 13.00 7.95
CA PRO A 12 16.14 11.70 8.44
C PRO A 12 16.27 11.58 9.97
N ASP A 13 15.15 11.30 10.65
CA ASP A 13 15.12 11.01 12.10
C ASP A 13 14.47 9.63 12.34
N PRO A 14 15.24 8.60 12.77
CA PRO A 14 14.72 7.28 13.12
C PRO A 14 13.63 7.26 14.19
N LYS A 15 13.58 8.27 15.08
CA LYS A 15 12.55 8.40 16.11
C LYS A 15 11.29 9.09 15.59
N LYS A 16 11.39 9.79 14.46
CA LYS A 16 10.29 10.48 13.79
C LYS A 16 10.19 10.11 12.30
N PRO A 17 10.03 8.83 11.94
CA PRO A 17 9.95 8.43 10.53
C PRO A 17 8.75 9.10 9.84
N VAL A 18 8.90 9.38 8.55
CA VAL A 18 7.83 9.91 7.69
C VAL A 18 7.46 8.84 6.68
N VAL A 19 6.26 8.26 6.85
CA VAL A 19 5.79 7.13 6.06
C VAL A 19 4.58 7.57 5.24
N CYS A 20 4.69 7.44 3.92
CA CYS A 20 3.59 7.64 3.00
C CYS A 20 2.78 6.35 2.92
N PHE A 21 1.45 6.45 3.00
CA PHE A 21 0.55 5.30 3.04
C PHE A 21 -0.65 5.55 2.15
N ASP A 22 -1.05 4.52 1.41
CA ASP A 22 -2.24 4.51 0.56
C ASP A 22 -2.59 3.08 0.17
N GLU A 23 -3.72 2.91 -0.52
CA GLU A 23 -4.15 1.64 -1.08
C GLU A 23 -4.55 1.71 -2.54
N THR A 24 -4.41 0.59 -3.25
CA THR A 24 -4.89 0.47 -4.63
C THR A 24 -5.58 -0.88 -4.85
N PRO A 25 -6.74 -0.92 -5.52
CA PRO A 25 -7.35 -2.17 -5.92
C PRO A 25 -6.57 -2.80 -7.07
N MET A 26 -6.51 -4.13 -7.07
CA MET A 26 -5.92 -4.94 -8.11
C MET A 26 -6.94 -5.97 -8.59
N GLN A 27 -7.02 -6.19 -9.90
CA GLN A 27 -7.86 -7.24 -10.48
C GLN A 27 -7.03 -8.48 -10.77
N PHE A 28 -7.58 -9.65 -10.45
CA PHE A 28 -7.04 -10.92 -10.95
C PHE A 28 -7.60 -11.19 -12.34
N ILE A 29 -6.70 -11.43 -13.28
CA ILE A 29 -7.00 -11.66 -14.68
C ILE A 29 -6.39 -13.00 -15.07
N GLY A 30 -7.25 -13.98 -15.29
CA GLY A 30 -6.89 -15.28 -15.83
C GLY A 30 -7.07 -15.35 -17.34
N GLU A 31 -6.57 -16.45 -17.91
CA GLU A 31 -6.68 -16.73 -19.34
C GLU A 31 -7.89 -17.63 -19.62
N LYS A 32 -8.69 -17.26 -20.62
CA LYS A 32 -9.82 -18.07 -21.07
C LYS A 32 -9.37 -19.31 -21.84
N ARG A 33 -8.25 -19.20 -22.55
CA ARG A 33 -7.61 -20.28 -23.31
C ARG A 33 -6.12 -20.32 -22.97
N PRO A 34 -5.51 -21.52 -22.85
CA PRO A 34 -4.08 -21.63 -22.60
C PRO A 34 -3.26 -20.93 -23.70
N PRO A 35 -2.15 -20.25 -23.38
CA PRO A 35 -1.29 -19.62 -24.36
C PRO A 35 -0.64 -20.69 -25.23
N LEU A 36 -0.39 -20.35 -26.49
CA LEU A 36 0.39 -21.25 -27.34
C LEU A 36 1.86 -21.21 -26.93
N PRO A 37 2.56 -22.35 -26.95
CA PRO A 37 3.97 -22.41 -26.58
C PRO A 37 4.81 -21.53 -27.50
N VAL A 38 5.84 -20.91 -26.91
CA VAL A 38 6.85 -20.11 -27.63
C VAL A 38 7.52 -20.99 -28.70
N ARG A 39 7.69 -20.44 -29.90
CA ARG A 39 8.47 -21.06 -30.98
C ARG A 39 9.69 -20.19 -31.29
N SER A 40 10.75 -20.79 -31.85
CA SER A 40 11.94 -20.02 -32.24
C SER A 40 11.56 -18.86 -33.17
N GLY A 41 11.91 -17.64 -32.79
CA GLY A 41 11.56 -16.41 -33.52
C GLY A 41 10.12 -15.92 -33.37
N GLN A 42 9.28 -16.56 -32.54
CA GLN A 42 7.90 -16.14 -32.30
C GLN A 42 7.63 -15.92 -30.80
N PRO A 43 7.10 -14.76 -30.38
CA PRO A 43 6.70 -14.55 -29.00
C PRO A 43 5.55 -15.49 -28.60
N ALA A 44 5.35 -15.68 -27.29
CA ALA A 44 4.16 -16.39 -26.79
C ALA A 44 2.88 -15.72 -27.31
N LEU A 45 1.92 -16.50 -27.78
CA LEU A 45 0.62 -16.00 -28.23
C LEU A 45 -0.41 -16.22 -27.12
N CYS A 46 -0.83 -15.13 -26.50
CA CYS A 46 -1.94 -15.10 -25.56
C CYS A 46 -3.23 -14.69 -26.29
N ASP A 47 -4.33 -15.37 -25.97
CA ASP A 47 -5.65 -14.98 -26.49
C ASP A 47 -6.05 -13.61 -25.91
N TYR A 48 -6.72 -12.79 -26.72
CA TYR A 48 -7.24 -11.49 -26.28
C TYR A 48 -8.35 -11.66 -25.25
N GLU A 49 -9.10 -12.76 -25.29
CA GLU A 49 -10.16 -13.05 -24.31
C GLU A 49 -9.54 -13.37 -22.93
N TYR A 50 -10.05 -12.71 -21.89
CA TYR A 50 -9.60 -12.89 -20.51
C TYR A 50 -10.78 -13.20 -19.60
N LYS A 51 -10.48 -13.77 -18.43
CA LYS A 51 -11.44 -14.00 -17.36
C LYS A 51 -11.08 -13.13 -16.16
N ARG A 52 -12.07 -12.52 -15.52
CA ARG A 52 -11.88 -11.83 -14.23
C ARG A 52 -12.04 -12.84 -13.11
N ASP A 53 -11.00 -13.05 -12.33
CA ASP A 53 -10.93 -14.04 -11.26
C ASP A 53 -10.91 -13.36 -9.87
N GLY A 54 -11.67 -12.28 -9.75
CA GLY A 54 -11.83 -11.52 -8.51
C GLY A 54 -10.88 -10.33 -8.39
N THR A 55 -10.76 -9.81 -7.18
CA THR A 55 -9.96 -8.61 -6.86
C THR A 55 -9.23 -8.79 -5.55
N ALA A 56 -8.16 -8.03 -5.39
CA ALA A 56 -7.48 -7.80 -4.12
C ALA A 56 -7.31 -6.30 -3.89
N ASN A 57 -6.97 -5.94 -2.67
CA ASN A 57 -6.53 -4.60 -2.30
C ASN A 57 -5.06 -4.67 -1.87
N LEU A 58 -4.26 -3.72 -2.34
CA LEU A 58 -2.86 -3.58 -1.95
C LEU A 58 -2.76 -2.36 -1.04
N PHE A 59 -2.32 -2.54 0.20
CA PHE A 59 -1.87 -1.43 1.05
C PHE A 59 -0.37 -1.24 0.87
N LEU A 60 0.06 -0.01 0.63
CA LEU A 60 1.46 0.32 0.39
C LEU A 60 1.98 1.29 1.43
N TYR A 61 3.25 1.14 1.76
CA TYR A 61 4.01 2.00 2.65
C TYR A 61 5.30 2.40 1.96
N VAL A 62 5.68 3.66 2.06
CA VAL A 62 6.98 4.16 1.62
C VAL A 62 7.55 5.05 2.71
N ASP A 63 8.73 4.72 3.24
CA ASP A 63 9.47 5.66 4.08
C ASP A 63 10.12 6.70 3.18
N ARG A 64 9.81 7.98 3.40
CA ARG A 64 10.37 9.11 2.66
C ARG A 64 11.90 9.12 2.68
N HIS A 65 12.50 8.77 3.81
CA HIS A 65 13.91 9.01 4.13
C HIS A 65 14.76 7.74 4.11
N ARG A 66 14.15 6.57 3.85
CA ARG A 66 14.84 5.28 3.78
C ARG A 66 14.50 4.56 2.49
N CYS A 67 15.38 3.69 2.02
CA CYS A 67 15.07 2.72 0.97
C CYS A 67 14.19 1.58 1.51
N TRP A 68 13.03 1.92 2.07
CA TRP A 68 12.09 0.97 2.64
C TRP A 68 10.70 1.21 2.08
N HIS A 69 10.13 0.15 1.51
CA HIS A 69 8.74 0.07 1.15
C HIS A 69 8.16 -1.25 1.68
N HIS A 70 6.84 -1.28 1.86
CA HIS A 70 6.15 -2.50 2.22
C HIS A 70 4.82 -2.56 1.47
N VAL A 71 4.40 -3.78 1.12
CA VAL A 71 3.13 -4.05 0.45
C VAL A 71 2.43 -5.15 1.21
N GLU A 72 1.16 -4.94 1.50
CA GLU A 72 0.33 -5.89 2.20
C GLU A 72 -0.95 -6.12 1.39
N VAL A 73 -1.22 -7.37 1.06
CA VAL A 73 -2.33 -7.76 0.19
C VAL A 73 -3.52 -8.19 1.06
N THR A 74 -4.69 -7.62 0.82
CA THR A 74 -5.95 -8.00 1.47
C THR A 74 -7.01 -8.29 0.42
N GLU A 75 -8.08 -8.98 0.81
CA GLU A 75 -9.22 -9.20 -0.09
C GLU A 75 -10.08 -7.93 -0.21
N TYR A 76 -10.22 -7.21 0.91
CA TYR A 76 -11.03 -5.99 1.02
C TYR A 76 -10.24 -4.85 1.66
N ARG A 77 -10.83 -3.65 1.64
CA ARG A 77 -10.32 -2.45 2.34
C ARG A 77 -11.33 -1.97 3.40
N ALA A 78 -11.38 -2.66 4.54
CA ALA A 78 -12.22 -2.25 5.66
C ALA A 78 -11.49 -1.29 6.61
N ASN A 79 -12.25 -0.58 7.46
CA ASN A 79 -11.70 0.21 8.57
C ASN A 79 -10.77 -0.61 9.47
N GLU A 80 -11.13 -1.88 9.69
CA GLU A 80 -10.34 -2.81 10.46
C GLU A 80 -8.99 -3.12 9.80
N ASP A 81 -8.95 -3.24 8.47
CA ASP A 81 -7.71 -3.45 7.76
C ASP A 81 -6.77 -2.26 7.95
N PHE A 82 -7.28 -1.03 7.77
CA PHE A 82 -6.51 0.19 8.06
C PHE A 82 -5.96 0.20 9.50
N ALA A 83 -6.79 -0.11 10.50
CA ALA A 83 -6.35 -0.16 11.88
C ALA A 83 -5.25 -1.23 12.10
N ARG A 84 -5.37 -2.40 11.47
CA ARG A 84 -4.35 -3.46 11.49
C ARG A 84 -3.05 -3.03 10.80
N ARG A 85 -3.13 -2.25 9.71
CA ARG A 85 -1.97 -1.63 9.03
C ARG A 85 -1.25 -0.64 9.94
N MET A 86 -1.99 0.26 10.60
CA MET A 86 -1.42 1.20 11.57
C MET A 86 -0.81 0.50 12.78
N ARG A 87 -1.41 -0.60 13.25
CA ARG A 87 -0.82 -1.47 14.27
C ARG A 87 0.52 -2.03 13.80
N ALA A 88 0.60 -2.63 12.61
CA ALA A 88 1.84 -3.19 12.09
C ALA A 88 2.94 -2.11 11.97
N LEU A 89 2.56 -0.91 11.52
CA LEU A 89 3.49 0.21 11.43
C LEU A 89 4.11 0.58 12.80
N VAL A 90 3.28 0.63 13.85
CA VAL A 90 3.69 1.01 15.22
C VAL A 90 4.41 -0.11 15.96
N ASP A 91 3.88 -1.33 15.91
CA ASP A 91 4.31 -2.44 16.76
C ASP A 91 5.37 -3.31 16.07
N THR A 92 5.49 -3.28 14.74
CA THR A 92 6.38 -4.18 13.98
C THR A 92 7.43 -3.42 13.17
N HIS A 93 7.03 -2.45 12.34
CA HIS A 93 7.97 -1.78 11.45
C HIS A 93 8.79 -0.70 12.15
N TYR A 94 8.20 0.03 13.10
CA TYR A 94 8.87 1.08 13.86
C TYR A 94 8.62 0.96 15.36
N PRO A 95 8.97 -0.17 16.01
CA PRO A 95 8.71 -0.40 17.43
C PRO A 95 9.38 0.65 18.34
N ASP A 96 10.52 1.19 17.93
CA ASP A 96 11.33 2.14 18.72
C ASP A 96 11.08 3.62 18.39
N ALA A 97 10.22 3.92 17.42
CA ALA A 97 9.91 5.30 17.04
C ALA A 97 9.08 6.00 18.11
N ALA A 98 9.46 7.22 18.47
CA ALA A 98 8.69 8.03 19.41
C ALA A 98 7.37 8.50 18.76
N ARG A 99 7.43 8.88 17.48
CA ARG A 99 6.28 9.38 16.72
C ARG A 99 6.43 9.05 15.24
N ILE A 100 5.53 8.27 14.67
CA ILE A 100 5.48 7.97 13.24
C ILE A 100 4.57 8.99 12.58
N ARG A 101 5.10 9.73 11.61
CA ARG A 101 4.35 10.72 10.83
C ARG A 101 3.88 10.03 9.56
N VAL A 102 2.57 9.84 9.44
CA VAL A 102 1.99 9.11 8.32
C VAL A 102 1.28 10.08 7.39
N VAL A 103 1.71 10.13 6.13
CA VAL A 103 1.09 10.95 5.09
C VAL A 103 0.06 10.09 4.35
N LEU A 104 -1.19 10.55 4.32
CA LEU A 104 -2.34 9.80 3.78
C LEU A 104 -3.20 10.71 2.88
N ASP A 105 -4.01 10.09 2.03
CA ASP A 105 -5.14 10.75 1.38
C ASP A 105 -6.31 10.99 2.38
N ASN A 106 -7.45 11.53 1.92
CA ASN A 106 -8.59 11.87 2.79
C ASN A 106 -9.67 10.78 2.84
N LEU A 107 -9.31 9.51 2.67
CA LEU A 107 -10.29 8.44 2.75
C LEU A 107 -10.96 8.42 4.14
N THR A 108 -12.29 8.26 4.16
CA THR A 108 -13.09 8.31 5.41
C THR A 108 -12.70 7.23 6.43
N THR A 109 -12.09 6.14 5.94
CA THR A 109 -11.62 5.03 6.77
C THR A 109 -10.34 5.38 7.55
N TYR A 110 -9.59 6.39 7.08
CA TYR A 110 -8.32 6.82 7.67
C TYR A 110 -8.54 7.74 8.86
N SER A 111 -8.92 7.14 9.98
CA SER A 111 -9.28 7.89 11.17
C SER A 111 -8.80 7.24 12.45
N ALA A 112 -8.63 8.06 13.48
CA ALA A 112 -8.44 7.60 14.85
C ALA A 112 -9.60 6.68 15.31
N ALA A 113 -10.83 6.95 14.84
CA ALA A 113 -12.00 6.15 15.16
C ALA A 113 -11.87 4.70 14.70
N ALA A 114 -11.24 4.45 13.55
CA ALA A 114 -10.97 3.09 13.08
C ALA A 114 -10.15 2.29 14.10
N LEU A 115 -9.12 2.89 14.72
CA LEU A 115 -8.32 2.20 15.73
C LEU A 115 -9.15 1.83 16.98
N TYR A 116 -10.04 2.73 17.41
CA TYR A 116 -10.91 2.47 18.58
C TYR A 116 -12.04 1.48 18.28
N ALA A 117 -12.52 1.44 17.03
CA ALA A 117 -13.50 0.46 16.61
C ALA A 117 -12.89 -0.95 16.53
N THR A 118 -11.59 -1.06 16.22
CA THR A 118 -10.92 -2.35 16.01
C THR A 118 -10.21 -2.90 17.25
N PHE A 119 -9.64 -2.05 18.11
CA PHE A 119 -8.83 -2.49 19.25
C PHE A 119 -9.41 -2.03 20.59
N PRO A 120 -9.11 -2.73 21.70
CA PRO A 120 -9.44 -2.25 23.04
C PRO A 120 -8.95 -0.80 23.26
N ALA A 121 -9.71 0.00 24.00
CA ALA A 121 -9.40 1.43 24.15
C ALA A 121 -7.96 1.74 24.63
N PRO A 122 -7.37 1.02 25.61
CA PRO A 122 -5.98 1.26 26.03
C PRO A 122 -4.96 0.99 24.91
N GLU A 123 -5.20 -0.06 24.14
CA GLU A 123 -4.39 -0.49 22.99
C GLU A 123 -4.47 0.53 21.83
N ALA A 124 -5.68 0.95 21.47
CA ALA A 124 -5.92 1.96 20.45
C ALA A 124 -5.26 3.30 20.82
N ARG A 125 -5.44 3.75 22.08
CA ARG A 125 -4.84 4.99 22.60
C ARG A 125 -3.32 4.93 22.54
N ARG A 126 -2.70 3.82 22.96
CA ARG A 126 -1.24 3.63 22.94
C ARG A 126 -0.68 3.84 21.54
N ARG A 127 -1.30 3.22 20.53
CA ARG A 127 -0.88 3.32 19.13
C ARG A 127 -1.12 4.72 18.56
N LEU A 128 -2.30 5.28 18.79
CA LEU A 128 -2.66 6.61 18.31
C LEU A 128 -1.72 7.71 18.86
N ARG A 129 -1.24 7.60 20.10
CA ARG A 129 -0.25 8.55 20.65
C ARG A 129 1.07 8.56 19.87
N ARG A 130 1.43 7.44 19.22
CA ARG A 130 2.63 7.31 18.40
C ARG A 130 2.38 7.67 16.94
N LEU A 131 1.14 7.87 16.50
CA LEU A 131 0.80 8.21 15.11
C LEU A 131 0.49 9.70 14.99
N HIS A 132 1.07 10.36 13.97
CA HIS A 132 0.69 11.70 13.53
C HIS A 132 0.21 11.60 12.08
N PHE A 133 -1.07 11.85 11.82
CA PHE A 133 -1.61 11.81 10.46
C PHE A 133 -1.50 13.18 9.78
N HIS A 134 -0.89 13.19 8.61
CA HIS A 134 -0.82 14.34 7.71
C HIS A 134 -1.68 14.03 6.48
N PHE A 135 -2.86 14.64 6.42
CA PHE A 135 -3.77 14.45 5.30
C PHE A 135 -3.39 15.38 4.15
N THR A 136 -3.29 14.84 2.93
CA THR A 136 -3.08 15.68 1.74
C THR A 136 -4.23 16.68 1.57
N PRO A 137 -4.03 17.82 0.91
CA PRO A 137 -5.16 18.62 0.46
C PRO A 137 -6.11 17.79 -0.41
N LYS A 138 -7.40 18.13 -0.41
CA LYS A 138 -8.38 17.46 -1.28
C LYS A 138 -7.95 17.58 -2.74
N ARG A 139 -7.99 16.46 -3.47
CA ARG A 139 -7.55 16.36 -4.88
C ARG A 139 -6.06 16.63 -5.09
N ALA A 140 -5.23 16.44 -4.07
CA ALA A 140 -3.78 16.55 -4.16
C ALA A 140 -3.07 15.25 -3.78
N SER A 141 -3.58 14.10 -4.23
CA SER A 141 -2.94 12.79 -4.00
C SER A 141 -1.54 12.71 -4.60
N TRP A 142 -1.24 13.49 -5.64
CA TRP A 142 0.10 13.65 -6.22
C TRP A 142 1.17 14.09 -5.20
N LEU A 143 0.77 14.63 -4.04
CA LEU A 143 1.68 15.00 -2.95
C LEU A 143 2.07 13.79 -2.08
N ASN A 144 1.30 12.70 -2.10
CA ASN A 144 1.56 11.48 -1.36
C ASN A 144 2.54 10.60 -2.14
N MET A 145 3.80 10.49 -1.69
CA MET A 145 4.86 9.82 -2.47
C MET A 145 4.62 8.32 -2.71
N VAL A 146 3.75 7.68 -1.92
CA VAL A 146 3.36 6.29 -2.13
C VAL A 146 2.69 6.05 -3.49
N GLU A 147 2.06 7.07 -4.09
CA GLU A 147 1.45 6.99 -5.43
C GLU A 147 2.47 6.71 -6.54
N ILE A 148 3.72 7.17 -6.33
CA ILE A 148 4.84 6.86 -7.22
C ILE A 148 5.17 5.36 -7.12
N GLU A 149 5.27 4.82 -5.90
CA GLU A 149 5.54 3.39 -5.67
C GLU A 149 4.38 2.52 -6.20
N ILE A 150 3.13 2.94 -6.01
CA ILE A 150 1.95 2.29 -6.61
C ILE A 150 2.14 2.17 -8.12
N THR A 151 2.46 3.29 -8.78
CA THR A 151 2.66 3.30 -10.24
C THR A 151 3.80 2.38 -10.68
N VAL A 152 4.92 2.40 -9.96
CA VAL A 152 6.08 1.53 -10.24
C VAL A 152 5.70 0.06 -10.09
N ARG A 153 5.01 -0.31 -9.00
CA ARG A 153 4.57 -1.69 -8.74
C ARG A 153 3.57 -2.17 -9.77
N LEU A 154 2.58 -1.34 -10.10
CA LEU A 154 1.57 -1.67 -11.10
C LEU A 154 2.23 -2.01 -12.44
N ARG A 155 3.21 -1.20 -12.87
CA ARG A 155 3.92 -1.40 -14.15
C ARG A 155 4.95 -2.54 -14.10
N GLN A 156 5.66 -2.71 -12.99
CA GLN A 156 6.81 -3.61 -12.96
C GLN A 156 6.48 -5.00 -12.41
N CYS A 157 5.50 -5.12 -11.52
CA CYS A 157 5.19 -6.38 -10.83
C CYS A 157 3.90 -7.03 -11.32
N VAL A 158 2.91 -6.21 -11.72
CA VAL A 158 1.56 -6.70 -12.01
C VAL A 158 1.02 -6.29 -13.37
N ASP A 159 1.89 -5.82 -14.27
CA ASP A 159 1.58 -5.55 -15.68
C ASP A 159 1.53 -6.85 -16.51
N ARG A 160 0.80 -7.84 -15.99
CA ARG A 160 0.61 -9.16 -16.59
C ARG A 160 -0.67 -9.81 -16.06
N ARG A 161 -1.15 -10.85 -16.73
CA ARG A 161 -2.28 -11.65 -16.27
C ARG A 161 -1.88 -12.46 -15.03
N ILE A 162 -2.56 -12.22 -13.92
CA ILE A 162 -2.38 -12.92 -12.65
C ILE A 162 -3.73 -13.53 -12.27
N PRO A 163 -3.88 -14.87 -12.34
CA PRO A 163 -5.18 -15.52 -12.18
C PRO A 163 -5.67 -15.56 -10.74
N ASP A 164 -4.76 -15.54 -9.75
CA ASP A 164 -5.08 -15.60 -8.33
C ASP A 164 -3.92 -15.11 -7.45
N ARG A 165 -4.17 -15.03 -6.13
CA ARG A 165 -3.24 -14.50 -5.13
C ARG A 165 -1.99 -15.37 -4.88
N GLY A 166 -2.08 -16.68 -5.12
CA GLY A 166 -1.01 -17.65 -4.93
C GLY A 166 -0.12 -17.85 -6.16
N ALA A 167 -0.46 -17.25 -7.30
CA ALA A 167 0.31 -17.35 -8.51
C ALA A 167 1.74 -16.81 -8.30
N PRO A 168 2.79 -17.61 -8.53
CA PRO A 168 4.15 -17.17 -8.29
C PRO A 168 4.51 -15.96 -9.15
N SER A 169 5.35 -15.10 -8.60
CA SER A 169 6.11 -14.09 -9.34
C SER A 169 7.09 -14.78 -10.30
N SER A 170 6.60 -15.43 -11.35
CA SER A 170 7.41 -15.97 -12.43
C SER A 170 7.94 -14.83 -13.30
N LYS A 171 8.92 -14.09 -12.78
CA LYS A 171 9.93 -13.46 -13.63
C LYS A 171 11.10 -14.43 -13.69
N ASN A 172 11.18 -15.17 -14.80
CA ASN A 172 12.47 -15.61 -15.34
C ASN A 172 13.17 -14.38 -15.90
#